data_AF-A0A0U1M4U1-F1
#
_entry.id   AF-A0A0U1M4U1-F1
#
_cell.length_a   1.000
_cell.length_b   1.000
_cell.length_c   1.000
_cell.angle_alpha   90.00
_cell.angle_beta   90.00
_cell.angle_gamma   90.00
#
_symmetry.space_group_name_H-M   'P 1'
#
loop_
_entity.id
_entity.type
_entity.pdbx_description
1 polymer ?
#
loop_
_entity_poly.entity_id
_entity_poly.type
_entity_poly.pdbx_seq_one_letter_code
_entity_poly.pdbx_strand_id
1 'polypeptide(L)'
;MKFTAAFLLALPAMALAKHAHSSSAIPTPSSSAIPHPSSTPVPSSTPTPSPDAISVCKSQAGPYTQYCAQCLSQCSSRTGEAQEQCYYSVFMTINYIESECEAMNGYNCAGQAVDNVCKA
;
A
#
# COMPACT_ATOMS: atom_id res chain seq x y z
N MET A 1 -22.63 -51.89 -1.67
CA MET A 1 -23.09 -50.69 -0.93
C MET A 1 -22.66 -49.47 -1.74
N LYS A 2 -23.61 -48.69 -2.26
CA LYS A 2 -23.36 -47.51 -3.12
C LYS A 2 -23.51 -46.27 -2.23
N PHE A 3 -22.43 -45.52 -2.02
CA PHE A 3 -22.47 -44.25 -1.29
C PHE A 3 -22.55 -43.11 -2.29
N THR A 4 -23.74 -42.51 -2.38
CA THR A 4 -24.02 -41.32 -3.17
C THR A 4 -23.59 -40.09 -2.35
N ALA A 5 -22.51 -39.44 -2.76
CA ALA A 5 -22.09 -38.17 -2.19
C ALA A 5 -22.73 -37.02 -3.00
N ALA A 6 -23.59 -36.24 -2.36
CA ALA A 6 -24.05 -34.95 -2.88
C ALA A 6 -23.63 -33.87 -1.88
N PHE A 7 -22.49 -33.22 -2.16
CA PHE A 7 -22.05 -32.02 -1.48
C PHE A 7 -22.69 -30.81 -2.19
N LEU A 8 -23.75 -30.27 -1.59
CA LEU A 8 -24.32 -28.98 -1.98
C LEU A 8 -23.57 -27.88 -1.20
N LEU A 9 -22.65 -27.20 -1.87
CA LEU A 9 -21.94 -26.04 -1.33
C LEU A 9 -22.86 -24.81 -1.43
N ALA A 10 -23.21 -24.28 -0.26
CA ALA A 10 -23.94 -23.04 -0.09
C ALA A 10 -23.07 -21.84 -0.47
N LEU A 11 -23.58 -20.97 -1.36
CA LEU A 11 -22.98 -19.66 -1.64
C LEU A 11 -23.60 -18.60 -0.71
N PRO A 12 -22.80 -17.82 0.04
CA PRO A 12 -23.28 -16.58 0.62
C PRO A 12 -23.27 -15.45 -0.41
N ALA A 13 -24.46 -14.97 -0.78
CA ALA A 13 -24.65 -13.77 -1.58
C ALA A 13 -24.28 -12.52 -0.76
N MET A 14 -23.21 -11.84 -1.16
CA MET A 14 -22.83 -10.56 -0.56
C MET A 14 -23.74 -9.45 -1.13
N ALA A 15 -24.55 -8.88 -0.24
CA ALA A 15 -25.43 -7.76 -0.52
C ALA A 15 -24.62 -6.47 -0.70
N LEU A 16 -24.72 -5.86 -1.89
CA LEU A 16 -24.10 -4.58 -2.21
C LEU A 16 -25.00 -3.43 -1.73
N ALA A 17 -24.63 -2.79 -0.61
CA ALA A 17 -25.30 -1.60 -0.11
C ALA A 17 -24.98 -0.38 -0.99
N LYS A 18 -25.98 0.10 -1.73
CA LYS A 18 -25.95 1.39 -2.45
C LYS A 18 -26.16 2.52 -1.45
N HIS A 19 -25.10 3.24 -1.10
CA HIS A 19 -25.24 4.52 -0.43
C HIS A 19 -25.67 5.59 -1.45
N ALA A 20 -26.84 6.17 -1.18
CA ALA A 20 -27.36 7.35 -1.85
C ALA A 20 -26.59 8.59 -1.37
N HIS A 21 -26.24 9.47 -2.31
CA HIS A 21 -26.12 10.89 -2.02
C HIS A 21 -26.79 11.69 -3.12
N SER A 22 -28.03 12.10 -2.82
CA SER A 22 -28.65 13.30 -3.39
C SER A 22 -28.01 14.53 -2.76
N SER A 23 -27.58 15.48 -3.58
CA SER A 23 -27.58 16.93 -3.32
C SER A 23 -27.09 17.61 -4.61
N SER A 24 -27.99 18.18 -5.42
CA SER A 24 -28.66 19.47 -5.24
C SER A 24 -27.72 20.68 -5.40
N ALA A 25 -27.90 21.32 -6.56
CA ALA A 25 -27.73 22.74 -6.89
C ALA A 25 -26.39 23.49 -6.68
N ILE A 26 -25.97 24.11 -7.79
CA ILE A 26 -24.96 25.16 -8.00
C ILE A 26 -25.33 26.42 -7.18
N PRO A 27 -24.35 27.18 -6.65
CA PRO A 27 -23.96 28.41 -7.33
C PRO A 27 -22.45 28.65 -7.40
N THR A 28 -22.05 29.24 -8.52
CA THR A 28 -20.76 29.89 -8.80
C THR A 28 -20.50 31.04 -7.83
N PRO A 29 -19.28 31.21 -7.29
CA PRO A 29 -18.82 32.50 -6.81
C PRO A 29 -17.74 33.12 -7.70
N SER A 30 -17.94 34.42 -7.88
CA SER A 30 -17.13 35.46 -8.51
C SER A 30 -15.69 35.57 -7.99
N SER A 31 -14.82 36.07 -8.86
CA SER A 31 -13.45 36.55 -8.62
C SER A 31 -13.17 37.15 -7.24
N SER A 32 -12.06 36.74 -6.64
CA SER A 32 -11.25 37.63 -5.80
C SER A 32 -9.79 37.14 -5.82
N ALA A 33 -8.91 37.95 -6.42
CA ALA A 33 -7.47 37.71 -6.42
C ALA A 33 -6.93 37.88 -5.00
N ILE A 34 -6.51 36.77 -4.38
CA ILE A 34 -5.80 36.75 -3.10
C ILE A 34 -4.30 36.59 -3.41
N PRO A 35 -3.42 37.45 -2.87
CA PRO A 35 -1.98 37.30 -3.06
C PRO A 35 -1.52 35.94 -2.50
N HIS A 36 -0.94 35.13 -3.38
CA HIS A 36 -0.32 33.85 -3.09
C HIS A 36 0.85 34.11 -2.12
N PRO A 37 0.82 33.62 -0.86
CA PRO A 37 2.05 33.56 -0.08
C PRO A 37 2.98 32.61 -0.82
N SER A 38 4.13 33.14 -1.24
CA SER A 38 5.21 32.37 -1.82
C SER A 38 5.62 31.28 -0.84
N SER A 39 5.11 30.07 -1.05
CA SER A 39 5.51 28.87 -0.33
C SER A 39 6.95 28.57 -0.73
N THR A 40 7.90 29.14 0.02
CA THR A 40 9.29 28.69 0.01
C THR A 40 9.26 27.18 0.27
N PRO A 41 9.76 26.32 -0.63
CA PRO A 41 9.86 24.91 -0.33
C PRO A 41 10.82 24.77 0.86
N VAL A 42 10.28 24.44 2.02
CA VAL A 42 11.09 23.96 3.14
C VAL A 42 11.78 22.71 2.61
N PRO A 43 13.13 22.61 2.67
CA PRO A 43 13.79 21.38 2.30
C PRO A 43 13.22 20.29 3.20
N SER A 44 12.47 19.37 2.59
CA SER A 44 12.03 18.14 3.24
C SER A 44 13.31 17.42 3.65
N SER A 45 13.64 17.51 4.93
CA SER A 45 14.71 16.72 5.50
C SER A 45 14.25 15.28 5.43
N THR A 46 14.55 14.61 4.33
CA THR A 46 14.44 13.16 4.21
C THR A 46 15.21 12.60 5.40
N PRO A 47 14.53 11.96 6.37
CA PRO A 47 15.22 11.40 7.51
C PRO A 47 16.18 10.35 6.97
N THR A 48 17.48 10.56 7.15
CA THR A 48 18.49 9.56 6.84
C THR A 48 18.11 8.30 7.62
N PRO A 49 17.86 7.18 6.94
CA PRO A 49 17.42 5.99 7.63
C PRO A 49 18.49 5.52 8.61
N SER A 50 18.08 5.16 9.83
CA SER A 50 19.01 4.56 10.79
C SER A 50 19.61 3.29 10.18
N PRO A 51 20.91 3.00 10.36
CA PRO A 51 21.52 1.74 9.95
C PRO A 51 20.73 0.51 10.46
N ASP A 52 20.12 0.64 11.65
CA ASP A 52 19.26 -0.39 12.23
C ASP A 52 18.00 -0.63 11.40
N ALA A 53 17.36 0.42 10.86
CA ALA A 53 16.16 0.30 10.05
C ALA A 53 16.43 -0.42 8.72
N ILE A 54 17.60 -0.17 8.12
CA ILE A 54 18.07 -0.91 6.94
C ILE A 54 18.30 -2.38 7.29
N SER A 55 18.96 -2.67 8.41
CA SER A 55 19.27 -4.04 8.82
C SER A 55 17.99 -4.83 9.11
N VAL A 56 17.07 -4.24 9.87
CA VAL A 56 15.76 -4.83 10.18
C VAL A 56 14.98 -5.07 8.90
N CYS A 57 14.92 -4.09 8.00
CA CYS A 57 14.26 -4.25 6.71
C CYS A 57 14.82 -5.45 5.95
N LYS A 58 16.15 -5.56 5.82
CA LYS A 58 16.80 -6.66 5.08
C LYS A 58 16.48 -8.03 5.66
N SER A 59 16.40 -8.15 6.99
CA SER A 59 16.00 -9.40 7.65
C SER A 59 14.58 -9.83 7.29
N GLN A 60 13.66 -8.87 7.09
CA GLN A 60 12.26 -9.15 6.75
C GLN A 60 11.98 -9.22 5.24
N ALA A 61 12.81 -8.58 4.42
CA ALA A 61 12.55 -8.38 3.00
C ALA A 61 12.70 -9.64 2.14
N GLY A 62 13.46 -10.65 2.59
CA GLY A 62 13.72 -11.85 1.80
C GLY A 62 14.28 -11.53 0.40
N PRO A 63 13.57 -11.86 -0.70
CA PRO A 63 14.03 -11.54 -2.06
C PRO A 63 14.00 -10.04 -2.38
N TYR A 64 13.35 -9.20 -1.56
CA TYR A 64 13.16 -7.77 -1.81
C TYR A 64 14.21 -6.89 -1.12
N THR A 65 15.31 -7.44 -0.60
CA THR A 65 16.33 -6.68 0.15
C THR A 65 16.88 -5.46 -0.59
N GLN A 66 16.94 -5.51 -1.92
CA GLN A 66 17.33 -4.40 -2.79
C GLN A 66 16.37 -3.21 -2.75
N TYR A 67 15.10 -3.44 -2.41
CA TYR A 67 14.06 -2.42 -2.33
C TYR A 67 13.92 -1.81 -0.94
N CYS A 68 14.71 -2.26 0.03
CA CYS A 68 14.65 -1.75 1.40
C CYS A 68 14.74 -0.23 1.43
N ALA A 69 15.70 0.37 0.72
CA ALA A 69 15.87 1.83 0.66
C ALA A 69 14.59 2.59 0.29
N GLN A 70 13.78 2.01 -0.61
CA GLN A 70 12.52 2.57 -1.06
C GLN A 70 11.42 2.41 0.00
N CYS A 71 11.41 1.29 0.72
CA CYS A 71 10.39 0.93 1.69
C CYS A 71 10.61 1.51 3.11
N LEU A 72 11.77 2.11 3.41
CA LEU A 72 12.08 2.61 4.77
C LEU A 72 11.10 3.68 5.25
N SER A 73 10.63 4.55 4.35
CA SER A 73 9.70 5.63 4.69
C SER A 73 8.39 5.09 5.28
N GLN A 74 7.92 3.92 4.82
CA GLN A 74 6.68 3.28 5.27
C GLN A 74 6.68 2.96 6.75
N CYS A 75 7.85 2.63 7.31
CA CYS A 75 8.00 2.23 8.70
C CYS A 75 8.87 3.21 9.52
N SER A 76 9.11 4.42 8.99
CA SER A 76 9.97 5.43 9.61
C SER A 76 9.45 5.98 10.94
N SER A 77 8.13 5.95 11.17
CA SER A 77 7.49 6.39 12.41
C SER A 77 7.50 5.33 13.52
N ARG A 78 8.01 4.12 13.24
CA ARG A 78 8.00 2.97 14.16
C ARG A 78 9.43 2.57 14.52
N THR A 79 9.59 1.98 15.69
CA THR A 79 10.87 1.49 16.20
C THR A 79 10.71 0.11 16.85
N GLY A 80 11.82 -0.63 16.99
CA GLY A 80 11.84 -1.95 17.62
C GLY A 80 10.90 -2.97 16.94
N GLU A 81 10.19 -3.76 17.74
CA GLU A 81 9.27 -4.81 17.25
C GLU A 81 8.15 -4.25 16.36
N ALA A 82 7.67 -3.03 16.65
CA ALA A 82 6.64 -2.39 15.82
C ALA A 82 7.15 -2.07 14.41
N GLN A 83 8.46 -1.81 14.27
CA GLN A 83 9.11 -1.60 12.98
C GLN A 83 9.30 -2.92 12.22
N GLU A 84 9.71 -3.98 12.91
CA GLU A 84 9.82 -5.33 12.34
C GLU A 84 8.49 -5.84 11.79
N GLN A 85 7.41 -5.69 12.56
CA GLN A 85 6.05 -6.05 12.14
C GLN A 85 5.58 -5.21 10.95
N CYS A 86 5.97 -3.92 10.91
CA CYS A 86 5.68 -3.05 9.79
C CYS A 86 6.37 -3.53 8.50
N TYR A 87 7.68 -3.81 8.54
CA TYR A 87 8.39 -4.32 7.36
C TYR A 87 7.87 -5.69 6.92
N TYR A 88 7.60 -6.59 7.87
CA TYR A 88 6.99 -7.88 7.57
C TYR A 88 5.67 -7.71 6.81
N SER A 89 4.79 -6.82 7.29
CA SER A 89 3.53 -6.51 6.61
C SER A 89 3.74 -5.93 5.21
N VAL A 90 4.67 -4.98 5.07
CA VAL A 90 5.01 -4.34 3.78
C VAL A 90 5.46 -5.39 2.77
N PHE A 91 6.40 -6.26 3.12
CA PHE A 91 6.92 -7.27 2.20
C PHE A 91 5.93 -8.41 1.93
N MET A 92 5.05 -8.74 2.88
CA MET A 92 3.92 -9.64 2.62
C MET A 92 2.95 -9.05 1.58
N THR A 93 2.64 -7.75 1.66
CA THR A 93 1.80 -7.08 0.66
C THR A 93 2.47 -7.03 -0.71
N ILE A 94 3.78 -6.77 -0.75
CA ILE A 94 4.55 -6.81 -2.02
C ILE A 94 4.46 -8.19 -2.66
N ASN A 95 4.68 -9.25 -1.88
CA ASN A 95 4.61 -10.62 -2.37
C ASN A 95 3.20 -10.97 -2.90
N TYR A 96 2.16 -10.54 -2.18
CA TYR A 96 0.77 -10.70 -2.63
C TYR A 96 0.51 -10.03 -3.98
N ILE A 97 0.91 -8.76 -4.14
CA ILE A 97 0.69 -8.01 -5.39
C ILE A 97 1.53 -8.60 -6.54
N GLU A 98 2.76 -9.02 -6.26
CA GLU A 98 3.60 -9.70 -7.24
C GLU A 98 2.93 -10.99 -7.73
N SER A 99 2.42 -11.82 -6.82
CA SER A 99 1.71 -13.05 -7.15
C SER A 99 0.46 -12.81 -8.00
N GLU A 100 -0.32 -11.76 -7.71
CA GLU A 100 -1.46 -11.38 -8.55
C GLU A 100 -1.05 -10.91 -9.94
N CYS A 101 0.03 -10.12 -10.04
CA CYS A 101 0.59 -9.69 -11.31
C CYS A 101 1.08 -10.87 -12.15
N GLU A 102 1.79 -11.82 -11.52
CA GLU A 102 2.25 -13.05 -12.18
C GLU A 102 1.07 -13.92 -12.66
N ALA A 103 0.00 -14.03 -11.86
CA ALA A 103 -1.20 -14.76 -12.24
C ALA A 103 -1.91 -14.17 -13.48
N MET A 104 -1.75 -12.87 -13.73
CA MET A 104 -2.24 -12.18 -14.92
C MET A 104 -1.23 -12.15 -16.08
N ASN A 105 -0.12 -12.88 -15.96
CA ASN A 105 0.97 -12.89 -16.93
C ASN A 105 1.55 -11.47 -17.16
N GLY A 106 1.61 -10.68 -16.09
CA GLY A 106 2.12 -9.31 -16.07
C GLY A 106 3.63 -9.21 -16.26
N TYR A 107 4.13 -7.98 -16.40
CA TYR A 107 5.54 -7.68 -16.62
C TYR A 107 6.11 -6.88 -15.44
N ASN A 108 7.35 -7.18 -15.02
CA ASN A 108 8.05 -6.50 -13.93
C ASN A 108 7.23 -6.50 -12.60
N CYS A 109 6.67 -7.65 -12.23
CA CYS A 109 5.74 -7.76 -11.11
C CYS A 109 6.35 -7.36 -9.77
N ALA A 110 7.60 -7.76 -9.49
CA ALA A 110 8.33 -7.32 -8.29
C ALA A 110 8.46 -5.78 -8.22
N GLY A 111 8.88 -5.13 -9.32
CA GLY A 111 9.03 -3.69 -9.36
C GLY A 111 7.69 -2.96 -9.18
N GLN A 112 6.64 -3.41 -9.86
CA GLN A 112 5.30 -2.85 -9.71
C GLN A 112 4.74 -3.03 -8.30
N ALA A 113 4.95 -4.20 -7.68
CA ALA A 113 4.50 -4.45 -6.32
C ALA A 113 5.21 -3.53 -5.32
N VAL A 114 6.53 -3.38 -5.44
CA VAL A 114 7.31 -2.44 -4.63
C VAL A 114 6.84 -1.00 -4.84
N ASP A 115 6.64 -0.57 -6.08
CA ASP A 115 6.18 0.80 -6.37
C ASP A 115 4.76 1.07 -5.85
N ASN A 116 3.92 0.04 -5.70
CA ASN A 116 2.60 0.20 -5.10
C ASN A 116 2.66 0.32 -3.58
N VAL A 117 3.53 -0.44 -2.91
CA VAL A 117 3.58 -0.48 -1.43
C VAL A 117 4.54 0.55 -0.86
N CYS A 118 5.69 0.76 -1.50
CA CYS A 118 6.80 1.55 -0.99
C CYS A 118 6.89 2.94 -1.63
N LYS A 119 5.76 3.45 -2.13
CA LYS A 119 5.68 4.81 -2.68
C LYS A 119 6.08 5.84 -1.62
N ALA A 120 7.18 6.52 -1.88
CA ALA A 120 7.71 7.61 -1.06
C ALA A 120 7.00 8.93 -1.36
#